data_AF-A0A430QS57-F1
#
_entry.id   AF-A0A430QS57-F1
#
_cell.length_a   1.000
_cell.length_b   1.000
_cell.length_c   1.000
_cell.angle_alpha   90.00
_cell.angle_beta   90.00
_cell.angle_gamma   90.00
#
_symmetry.space_group_name_H-M   'P 1'
#
loop_
_entity.id
_entity.type
_entity.pdbx_description
1 polymer ?
#
loop_
_entity_poly.entity_id
_entity_poly.type
_entity_poly.pdbx_seq_one_letter_code
_entity_poly.pdbx_strand_id
1 'polypeptide(L)'
;MDFYSSGQPVVSEEKTQDLNKTCDEEDETVLMIKELLDTRIRPTVQEDGGDIIFKDFKDGIVRLKLQGSCSSCPSSVVTLKNGVQNMLQFYIPDVLGVEQVEDELDAVSKEQFDKLEQNIHNKEKSE
;
A
#
# COMPACT_ATOMS: atom_id res chain seq x y z
N MET A 1 -26.28 6.25 28.32
CA MET A 1 -26.46 6.45 26.87
C MET A 1 -26.31 7.95 26.64
N ASP A 2 -25.10 8.48 26.89
CA ASP A 2 -24.91 9.91 27.21
C ASP A 2 -23.86 10.59 26.32
N PHE A 3 -23.33 9.86 25.33
CA PHE A 3 -22.29 10.36 24.44
C PHE A 3 -22.85 11.28 23.33
N TYR A 4 -24.11 11.11 22.92
CA TYR A 4 -24.73 11.92 21.87
C TYR A 4 -25.23 13.30 22.33
N SER A 5 -25.36 13.51 23.65
CA SER A 5 -25.85 14.78 24.22
C SER A 5 -24.74 15.72 24.66
N SER A 6 -23.49 15.26 24.73
CA SER A 6 -22.36 16.06 25.23
C SER A 6 -21.72 16.96 24.18
N GLY A 7 -22.11 16.85 22.90
CA GLY A 7 -21.58 17.67 21.81
C GLY A 7 -20.07 17.53 21.60
N GLN A 8 -19.44 16.49 22.14
CA GLN A 8 -18.02 16.27 21.98
C GLN A 8 -17.74 15.75 20.56
N PRO A 9 -16.74 16.33 19.85
CA PRO A 9 -16.34 15.84 18.55
C PRO A 9 -15.88 14.37 18.67
N VAL A 10 -16.43 13.51 17.80
CA VAL A 10 -16.15 12.06 17.74
C VAL A 10 -14.72 11.77 17.27
N VAL A 11 -14.06 12.76 16.66
CA VAL A 11 -12.70 12.65 16.15
C VAL A 11 -11.81 13.60 16.93
N SER A 12 -10.86 13.04 17.68
CA SER A 12 -9.73 13.80 18.20
C SER A 12 -8.79 14.11 17.03
N GLU A 13 -8.75 15.36 16.58
CA GLU A 13 -7.89 15.84 15.47
C GLU A 13 -6.38 15.84 15.80
N GLU A 14 -5.92 15.00 16.74
CA GLU A 14 -4.56 15.08 17.30
C GLU A 14 -3.65 13.90 16.93
N LYS A 15 -3.92 13.16 15.83
CA LYS A 15 -2.97 12.14 15.37
C LYS A 15 -2.85 11.98 13.86
N THR A 16 -2.51 13.08 13.19
CA THR A 16 -1.76 13.00 11.91
C THR A 16 -0.73 14.13 11.82
N GLN A 17 -0.05 14.43 12.92
CA GLN A 17 1.25 15.10 12.89
C GLN A 17 2.28 14.06 13.29
N ASP A 18 2.99 13.55 12.29
CA ASP A 18 4.40 13.15 12.29
C ASP A 18 4.60 11.92 11.39
N LEU A 19 4.88 12.18 10.10
CA LEU A 19 5.89 11.45 9.33
C LEU A 19 6.44 12.40 8.25
N ASN A 20 7.45 13.17 8.67
CA ASN A 20 8.63 13.60 7.92
C ASN A 20 8.47 14.47 6.65
N LYS A 21 8.74 15.77 6.90
CA LYS A 21 9.49 16.73 6.08
C LYS A 21 10.51 16.10 5.10
N THR A 22 10.28 16.30 3.81
CA THR A 22 11.32 16.60 2.81
C THR A 22 10.91 17.86 2.03
N CYS A 23 11.91 18.62 1.60
CA CYS A 23 11.79 19.95 1.01
C CYS A 23 10.96 19.95 -0.28
N ASP A 24 9.91 20.78 -0.28
CA ASP A 24 9.25 21.61 -1.31
C ASP A 24 9.20 21.17 -2.81
N GLU A 25 10.08 20.29 -3.30
CA GLU A 25 10.07 19.73 -4.66
C GLU A 25 9.58 18.26 -4.68
N GLU A 26 9.75 17.51 -3.58
CA GLU A 26 9.25 16.14 -3.47
C GLU A 26 7.71 16.11 -3.32
N ASP A 27 7.10 17.16 -2.76
CA ASP A 27 5.66 17.24 -2.55
C ASP A 27 4.87 17.35 -3.87
N GLU A 28 5.31 18.14 -4.87
CA GLU A 28 4.56 18.31 -6.11
C GLU A 28 4.52 17.01 -6.93
N THR A 29 5.68 16.37 -7.14
CA THR A 29 5.74 15.09 -7.86
C THR A 29 4.98 13.99 -7.10
N VAL A 30 5.07 13.96 -5.76
CA VAL A 30 4.31 13.01 -4.94
C VAL A 30 2.80 13.27 -5.03
N LEU A 31 2.36 14.53 -5.04
CA LEU A 31 0.96 14.90 -5.24
C LEU A 31 0.46 14.44 -6.60
N MET A 32 1.23 14.65 -7.66
CA MET A 32 0.90 14.16 -9.00
C MET A 32 0.81 12.63 -9.04
N ILE A 33 1.74 11.91 -8.41
CA ILE A 33 1.70 10.44 -8.32
C ILE A 33 0.42 9.99 -7.62
N LYS A 34 0.10 10.58 -6.47
CA LYS A 34 -1.10 10.25 -5.68
C LYS A 34 -2.38 10.53 -6.47
N GLU A 35 -2.48 11.69 -7.13
CA GLU A 35 -3.64 12.04 -7.95
C GLU A 35 -3.83 11.05 -9.09
N LEU A 36 -2.76 10.69 -9.80
CA LEU A 36 -2.82 9.75 -10.91
C LEU A 36 -3.22 8.34 -10.43
N LEU A 37 -2.69 7.92 -9.28
CA LEU A 37 -3.07 6.66 -8.65
C LEU A 37 -4.57 6.67 -8.31
N ASP A 38 -5.08 7.70 -7.66
CA ASP A 38 -6.49 7.77 -7.22
C ASP A 38 -7.47 7.92 -8.39
N THR A 39 -7.11 8.70 -9.42
CA THR A 39 -8.04 9.04 -10.51
C THR A 39 -8.08 8.01 -11.62
N ARG A 40 -7.00 7.26 -11.86
CA ARG A 40 -6.90 6.33 -13.00
C ARG A 40 -6.58 4.90 -12.63
N ILE A 41 -5.62 4.69 -11.72
CA ILE A 41 -5.09 3.35 -11.47
C ILE A 41 -5.97 2.60 -10.47
N ARG A 42 -6.21 3.18 -9.29
CA ARG A 42 -6.99 2.54 -8.22
C ARG A 42 -8.40 2.13 -8.65
N PRO A 43 -9.16 2.92 -9.44
CA PRO A 43 -10.47 2.47 -9.91
C PRO A 43 -10.41 1.15 -10.68
N THR A 44 -9.48 1.02 -11.62
CA THR A 44 -9.31 -0.21 -12.41
C THR A 44 -8.82 -1.37 -11.55
N VAL A 45 -7.90 -1.12 -10.61
CA VAL A 45 -7.40 -2.18 -9.73
C VAL A 45 -8.48 -2.66 -8.75
N GLN A 46 -9.32 -1.75 -8.25
CA GLN A 46 -10.43 -2.07 -7.36
C GLN A 46 -11.55 -2.83 -8.08
N GLU A 47 -11.79 -2.53 -9.36
CA GLU A 47 -12.68 -3.34 -10.22
C GLU A 47 -12.21 -4.80 -10.32
N ASP A 48 -10.90 -5.04 -10.36
CA ASP A 48 -10.29 -6.38 -10.34
C ASP A 48 -10.18 -6.99 -8.92
N GLY A 49 -10.68 -6.31 -7.89
CA GLY A 49 -10.66 -6.75 -6.49
C GLY A 49 -9.31 -6.62 -5.79
N GLY A 50 -8.45 -5.72 -6.26
CA GLY A 50 -7.21 -5.33 -5.60
C GLY A 50 -7.25 -3.91 -5.02
N ASP A 51 -6.14 -3.47 -4.44
CA ASP A 51 -5.88 -2.06 -4.20
C ASP A 51 -4.38 -1.77 -4.31
N ILE A 52 -4.03 -0.49 -4.47
CA ILE A 52 -2.65 -0.01 -4.48
C ILE A 52 -2.50 1.12 -3.48
N ILE A 53 -1.50 0.99 -2.61
CA ILE A 53 -1.16 1.98 -1.59
C ILE A 53 0.20 2.58 -1.93
N PHE A 54 0.24 3.91 -2.10
CA PHE A 54 1.49 4.65 -2.19
C PHE A 54 2.23 4.60 -0.85
N LYS A 55 3.53 4.27 -0.87
CA LYS A 55 4.37 4.22 0.33
C LYS A 55 5.38 5.34 0.37
N ASP A 56 6.18 5.45 -0.68
CA ASP A 56 7.21 6.47 -0.75
C ASP A 56 7.67 6.69 -2.20
N PHE A 57 8.31 7.82 -2.45
CA PHE A 57 8.95 8.12 -3.72
C PHE A 57 10.35 8.66 -3.46
N LYS A 58 11.37 7.96 -3.96
CA LYS A 58 12.77 8.35 -3.76
C LYS A 58 13.64 7.90 -4.92
N ASP A 59 14.59 8.75 -5.33
CA ASP A 59 15.57 8.46 -6.39
C ASP A 59 14.89 8.02 -7.71
N GLY A 60 13.71 8.59 -8.01
CA GLY A 60 12.89 8.22 -9.18
C GLY A 60 12.15 6.90 -9.05
N ILE A 61 12.22 6.22 -7.89
CA ILE A 61 11.53 4.94 -7.65
C ILE A 61 10.29 5.16 -6.80
N VAL A 62 9.14 4.80 -7.35
CA VAL A 62 7.85 4.82 -6.64
C VAL A 62 7.67 3.48 -5.93
N ARG A 63 7.60 3.52 -4.60
CA ARG A 63 7.35 2.35 -3.76
C ARG A 63 5.86 2.22 -3.50
N LEU A 64 5.29 1.10 -3.92
CA LEU A 64 3.87 0.81 -3.82
C LEU A 64 3.66 -0.50 -3.06
N LYS A 65 2.57 -0.57 -2.30
CA LYS A 65 2.08 -1.82 -1.73
C LYS A 65 0.84 -2.26 -2.50
N LEU A 66 0.90 -3.46 -3.07
CA LEU A 66 -0.24 -4.09 -3.72
C LEU A 66 -1.04 -4.90 -2.70
N GLN A 67 -2.36 -4.84 -2.79
CA GLN A 67 -3.27 -5.60 -1.94
C GLN A 67 -4.36 -6.32 -2.75
N GLY A 68 -5.00 -7.30 -2.12
CA GLY A 68 -6.14 -8.04 -2.67
C GLY A 68 -5.73 -9.05 -3.75
N SER A 69 -6.57 -9.20 -4.78
CA SER A 69 -6.35 -10.16 -5.87
C SER A 69 -5.02 -9.96 -6.60
N CYS A 70 -4.51 -8.72 -6.60
CA CYS A 70 -3.30 -8.35 -7.32
C CYS A 70 -2.01 -8.77 -6.59
N SER A 71 -2.06 -9.11 -5.30
CA SER A 71 -0.88 -9.56 -4.53
C SER A 71 -0.74 -11.07 -4.46
N SER A 72 -1.78 -11.85 -4.80
CA SER A 72 -1.79 -13.32 -4.65
C SER A 72 -1.33 -14.09 -5.88
N CYS A 73 -1.37 -13.47 -7.07
CA CYS A 73 -0.98 -14.10 -8.32
C CYS A 73 0.32 -13.49 -8.88
N PRO A 74 1.41 -14.27 -9.02
CA PRO A 74 2.71 -13.73 -9.43
C PRO A 74 2.69 -13.13 -10.85
N SER A 75 1.87 -13.66 -11.76
CA SER A 75 1.72 -13.09 -13.11
C SER A 75 0.97 -11.76 -13.08
N SER A 76 -0.05 -11.64 -12.23
CA SER A 76 -0.81 -10.39 -12.06
C SER A 76 0.05 -9.31 -11.41
N VAL A 77 0.88 -9.67 -10.42
CA VAL A 77 1.85 -8.74 -9.80
C VAL A 77 2.75 -8.10 -10.86
N VAL A 78 3.39 -8.92 -11.71
CA VAL A 78 4.32 -8.43 -12.74
C VAL A 78 3.58 -7.57 -13.76
N THR A 79 2.41 -8.02 -14.22
CA THR A 79 1.63 -7.31 -15.24
C THR A 79 1.16 -5.95 -14.72
N LEU A 80 0.60 -5.93 -13.52
CA LEU A 80 0.10 -4.71 -12.90
C LEU A 80 1.24 -3.73 -12.60
N LYS A 81 2.35 -4.22 -12.04
CA LYS A 81 3.55 -3.42 -11.79
C LYS A 81 4.02 -2.73 -13.07
N ASN A 82 4.14 -3.47 -14.16
CA ASN A 82 4.56 -2.93 -15.45
C ASN A 82 3.55 -1.91 -16.01
N GLY A 83 2.25 -2.18 -15.89
CA GLY A 83 1.20 -1.26 -16.32
C GLY A 83 1.24 0.07 -15.56
N VAL A 84 1.32 0.00 -14.23
CA VAL A 84 1.44 1.18 -13.35
C VAL A 84 2.72 1.95 -13.63
N GLN A 85 3.84 1.25 -13.77
CA GLN A 85 5.12 1.88 -14.11
C GLN A 85 5.04 2.64 -15.43
N ASN A 86 4.53 2.01 -16.50
CA ASN A 86 4.41 2.67 -17.80
C ASN A 86 3.50 3.90 -17.75
N MET A 87 2.39 3.84 -17.00
CA MET A 87 1.53 5.00 -16.81
C MET A 87 2.24 6.13 -16.05
N LEU A 88 2.89 5.82 -14.93
CA LEU A 88 3.58 6.84 -14.14
C LEU A 88 4.72 7.49 -14.93
N GLN A 89 5.54 6.72 -15.62
CA GLN A 89 6.61 7.24 -16.48
C GLN A 89 6.11 8.11 -17.62
N PHE A 90 4.92 7.81 -18.15
CA PHE A 90 4.33 8.59 -19.24
C PHE A 90 3.87 9.98 -18.79
N TYR A 91 3.26 10.08 -17.60
CA TYR A 91 2.72 11.34 -17.08
C TYR A 91 3.72 12.12 -16.22
N ILE A 92 4.70 11.44 -15.63
CA ILE A 92 5.64 11.99 -14.66
C ILE A 92 7.05 11.55 -15.06
N PRO A 93 7.81 12.38 -15.80
CA PRO A 93 9.11 12.01 -16.35
C PRO A 93 10.19 11.75 -15.28
N ASP A 94 9.98 12.23 -14.05
CA ASP A 94 10.88 11.99 -12.92
C ASP A 94 10.81 10.56 -12.38
N VAL A 95 9.75 9.82 -12.73
CA VAL A 95 9.61 8.41 -12.35
C VAL A 95 10.50 7.57 -13.27
N LEU A 96 11.45 6.86 -12.69
CA LEU A 96 12.32 5.89 -13.35
C LEU A 96 11.81 4.45 -13.22
N GLY A 97 11.06 4.16 -12.15
CA GLY A 97 10.59 2.80 -11.89
C GLY A 97 9.59 2.70 -10.75
N VAL A 98 9.01 1.51 -10.62
CA VAL A 98 8.11 1.16 -9.53
C VAL A 98 8.64 -0.07 -8.82
N GLU A 99 8.54 -0.11 -7.50
CA GLU A 99 8.88 -1.26 -6.68
C GLU A 99 7.72 -1.65 -5.76
N GLN A 100 7.48 -2.95 -5.65
CA GLN A 100 6.53 -3.49 -4.68
C GLN A 100 7.24 -3.64 -3.34
N VAL A 101 6.64 -3.10 -2.29
CA VAL A 101 7.14 -3.25 -0.92
C VAL A 101 6.10 -3.93 -0.04
N GLU A 102 6.59 -4.64 0.96
CA GLU A 102 5.80 -5.22 2.05
C GLU A 102 6.05 -4.39 3.31
N ASP A 103 5.01 -4.18 4.12
CA ASP A 103 5.13 -3.45 5.37
C ASP A 103 5.49 -4.39 6.54
N GLU A 104 5.90 -3.80 7.67
CA GLU A 104 6.16 -4.54 8.91
C GLU A 104 4.99 -5.42 9.35
N LEU A 105 3.75 -4.94 9.15
CA LEU A 105 2.54 -5.72 9.45
C LEU A 105 2.47 -7.01 8.63
N ASP A 106 2.85 -6.96 7.35
CA ASP A 106 2.81 -8.13 6.47
C ASP A 106 3.87 -9.16 6.90
N ALA A 107 5.04 -8.69 7.33
CA ALA A 107 6.11 -9.55 7.86
C ALA A 107 5.68 -10.26 9.16
N VAL A 108 5.07 -9.53 10.09
CA VAL A 108 4.55 -10.11 11.34
C VAL A 108 3.45 -11.13 11.04
N SER A 109 2.52 -10.82 10.13
CA SER A 109 1.45 -11.75 9.73
C SER A 109 2.00 -13.05 9.14
N LYS A 110 3.03 -12.98 8.27
CA LYS A 110 3.69 -14.16 7.72
C LYS A 110 4.34 -15.00 8.83
N GLU A 111 5.07 -14.37 9.76
CA GLU A 111 5.70 -15.09 10.87
C GLU A 111 4.68 -15.83 11.77
N GLN A 112 3.53 -15.20 12.05
CA GLN A 112 2.48 -15.86 12.83
C GLN A 112 1.84 -17.03 12.07
N PHE A 113 1.67 -16.89 10.76
CA PHE A 113 1.13 -17.95 9.91
C PHE A 113 2.08 -19.16 9.86
N ASP A 114 3.38 -18.93 9.67
CA ASP A 114 4.39 -19.98 9.64
C ASP A 114 4.43 -20.76 10.98
N LYS A 115 4.33 -20.05 12.11
CA LYS A 115 4.24 -20.68 13.44
C LYS A 115 2.98 -21.55 13.57
N LEU A 116 1.86 -21.11 13.02
CA LEU A 116 0.61 -21.88 13.05
C LEU A 116 0.73 -23.16 12.22
N GLU A 117 1.29 -23.08 11.00
CA GLU A 117 1.50 -24.25 10.15
C GLU A 117 2.42 -25.29 10.81
N GLN A 118 3.52 -24.83 11.43
CA GLN A 118 4.42 -25.70 12.19
C GLN A 118 3.72 -26.41 13.35
N ASN A 119 2.84 -25.71 14.07
CA ASN A 119 2.09 -26.28 15.18
C ASN A 119 1.08 -27.33 14.71
N ILE A 120 0.39 -27.09 13.59
CA ILE A 120 -0.54 -28.06 13.00
C ILE A 120 0.23 -29.31 12.55
N HIS A 121 1.34 -29.14 11.84
CA HIS A 121 2.14 -30.26 11.35
C HIS A 121 2.75 -31.11 12.48
N ASN A 122 3.17 -30.47 13.58
CA ASN A 122 3.66 -31.17 14.75
C ASN A 122 2.57 -31.95 15.46
N LYS A 123 1.32 -31.45 15.46
CA LYS A 123 0.16 -32.11 16.08
C LYS A 123 -0.25 -33.37 15.32
N GLU A 124 -0.28 -33.30 13.98
CA GLU A 124 -0.57 -34.45 13.11
C GLU A 124 0.49 -35.57 13.17
N LYS A 125 1.74 -35.25 13.53
CA LYS A 125 2.81 -36.25 13.73
C LYS A 125 2.78 -36.92 15.11
N SER A 126 2.03 -36.36 16.05
CA SER A 126 1.91 -36.86 17.42
C SER A 126 0.64 -37.67 17.69
N GLU A 127 -0.22 -37.85 16.68
CA GLU A 127 -1.35 -38.78 16.63
C GLU A 127 -1.01 -39.99 15.75
#